data_AF-A0A517NUY8-F1
#
_entry.id   AF-A0A517NUY8-F1
#
_cell.length_a   1.000
_cell.length_b   1.000
_cell.length_c   1.000
_cell.angle_alpha   90.00
_cell.angle_beta   90.00
_cell.angle_gamma   90.00
#
_symmetry.space_group_name_H-M   'P 1'
#
loop_
_entity.id
_entity.type
_entity.pdbx_description
1 polymer ?
#
loop_
_entity_poly.entity_id
_entity_poly.type
_entity_poly.pdbx_seq_one_letter_code
_entity_poly.pdbx_strand_id
1 'polypeptide(L)'
;MERKEICSHMIGYNSVCAAMLASALKYVLSSTRLFFTGAMQAVEELASSLRLGSGRHHEQSTNLLETIFELRVSDQLGRQEKRNLKRRQKNYKLMHSPRNPNRNRFATAA
;
A
#
# COMPACT_ATOMS: atom_id res chain seq x y z
N MET A 1 5.92 21.76 12.83
CA MET A 1 6.79 20.59 12.59
C MET A 1 6.06 19.43 11.86
N GLU A 2 4.73 19.41 11.80
CA GLU A 2 3.97 18.26 11.27
C GLU A 2 4.11 17.97 9.77
N ARG A 3 4.35 18.98 8.92
CA ARG A 3 4.46 18.76 7.46
C ARG A 3 5.64 17.85 7.09
N LYS A 4 6.76 17.94 7.82
CA LYS A 4 7.97 17.14 7.54
C LYS A 4 7.76 15.68 7.89
N GLU A 5 7.04 15.40 8.97
CA GLU A 5 6.70 14.04 9.39
C GLU A 5 5.74 13.38 8.40
N ILE A 6 4.71 14.09 7.94
CA ILE A 6 3.79 13.60 6.91
C ILE A 6 4.54 13.29 5.61
N CYS A 7 5.42 14.18 5.16
CA CYS A 7 6.24 13.94 3.97
C CYS A 7 7.14 12.71 4.14
N SER A 8 7.79 12.57 5.28
CA SER A 8 8.64 11.40 5.58
C SER A 8 7.84 10.09 5.50
N HIS A 9 6.64 10.08 6.10
CA HIS A 9 5.75 8.93 6.07
C HIS A 9 5.30 8.58 4.65
N MET A 10 4.97 9.59 3.84
CA MET A 10 4.62 9.43 2.43
C MET A 10 5.77 8.86 1.59
N ILE A 11 7.01 9.32 1.82
CA ILE A 11 8.20 8.81 1.13
C ILE A 11 8.40 7.34 1.49
N GLY A 12 8.35 6.99 2.78
CA GLY A 12 8.50 5.61 3.23
C GLY A 12 7.44 4.68 2.65
N TYR A 13 6.16 5.08 2.77
CA TYR A 13 5.03 4.32 2.21
C TYR A 13 5.18 4.10 0.70
N ASN A 14 5.44 5.16 -0.06
CA ASN A 14 5.60 5.08 -1.52
C ASN A 14 6.81 4.23 -1.92
N SER A 15 7.90 4.26 -1.14
CA SER A 15 9.09 3.44 -1.40
C SER A 15 8.79 1.95 -1.26
N VAL A 16 8.04 1.55 -0.22
CA VAL A 16 7.58 0.15 -0.05
C VAL A 16 6.66 -0.24 -1.21
N CYS A 17 5.68 0.59 -1.56
CA CYS A 17 4.79 0.32 -2.69
C CYS A 17 5.54 0.19 -4.03
N ALA A 18 6.55 1.04 -4.27
CA ALA A 18 7.38 0.97 -5.46
C ALA A 18 8.18 -0.34 -5.52
N ALA A 19 8.77 -0.77 -4.40
CA ALA A 19 9.48 -2.05 -4.32
C ALA A 19 8.56 -3.25 -4.58
N MET A 20 7.34 -3.23 -4.04
CA MET A 20 6.33 -4.25 -4.33
C MET A 20 5.97 -4.29 -5.82
N LEU A 21 5.72 -3.13 -6.44
CA LEU A 21 5.42 -3.04 -7.87
C LEU A 21 6.59 -3.53 -8.74
N ALA A 22 7.82 -3.16 -8.39
CA ALA A 22 9.01 -3.62 -9.09
C ALA A 22 9.17 -5.15 -9.01
N SER A 23 8.93 -5.74 -7.82
CA SER A 23 8.97 -7.20 -7.65
C SER A 23 7.86 -7.89 -8.47
N ALA A 24 6.63 -7.36 -8.39
CA ALA A 24 5.50 -7.87 -9.18
C ALA A 24 5.78 -7.83 -10.70
N LEU A 25 6.38 -6.76 -11.21
CA LEU A 25 6.75 -6.64 -12.62
C LEU A 25 7.87 -7.61 -13.00
N LYS A 26 8.90 -7.75 -12.15
CA LYS A 26 10.03 -8.65 -12.40
C LYS A 26 9.61 -10.12 -12.48
N TYR A 27 8.68 -10.54 -11.62
CA TYR A 27 8.26 -11.94 -11.50
C TYR A 27 6.85 -12.23 -12.07
N VAL A 28 6.29 -11.30 -12.85
CA VAL A 28 4.99 -11.44 -13.54
C VAL A 28 3.86 -11.88 -12.60
N LEU A 29 3.74 -11.18 -11.47
CA LEU A 29 2.74 -11.44 -10.44
C LEU A 29 1.74 -10.30 -10.28
N SER A 30 0.53 -10.64 -9.84
CA SER A 30 -0.40 -9.63 -9.38
C SER A 30 0.10 -9.01 -8.08
N SER A 31 0.17 -7.67 -8.03
CA SER A 31 0.50 -6.91 -6.82
C SER A 31 -0.43 -7.20 -5.64
N THR A 32 -1.64 -7.71 -5.91
CA THR A 32 -2.60 -8.12 -4.87
C THR A 32 -2.15 -9.36 -4.08
N ARG A 33 -1.15 -10.10 -4.58
CA ARG A 33 -0.56 -11.28 -3.92
C ARG A 33 0.61 -10.94 -3.00
N LEU A 34 1.09 -9.69 -3.04
CA LEU A 34 2.20 -9.23 -2.20
C LEU A 34 1.66 -8.60 -0.92
N PHE A 35 2.28 -8.90 0.22
CA PHE A 35 1.94 -8.29 1.49
C PHE A 35 2.77 -7.04 1.75
N PHE A 36 2.09 -5.95 2.11
CA PHE A 36 2.76 -4.69 2.47
C PHE A 36 3.71 -4.86 3.67
N THR A 37 3.29 -5.59 4.71
CA THR A 37 4.12 -5.82 5.91
C THR A 37 5.39 -6.61 5.59
N GLY A 38 5.29 -7.66 4.76
CA GLY A 38 6.47 -8.43 4.34
C GLY A 38 7.43 -7.58 3.50
N ALA A 39 6.90 -6.75 2.59
CA ALA A 39 7.73 -5.84 1.81
C ALA A 39 8.41 -4.76 2.67
N MET A 40 7.74 -4.28 3.72
CA MET A 40 8.33 -3.34 4.69
C MET A 40 9.51 -3.97 5.43
N GLN A 41 9.37 -5.21 5.91
CA GLN A 41 10.45 -5.95 6.57
C GLN A 41 11.65 -6.14 5.63
N ALA A 42 11.41 -6.55 4.38
CA ALA A 42 12.48 -6.72 3.39
C ALA A 42 13.22 -5.40 3.10
N VAL A 43 12.50 -4.27 3.03
CA VAL A 43 13.10 -2.93 2.86
C VAL A 43 13.94 -2.52 4.08
N GLU A 44 13.49 -2.87 5.30
CA GLU A 44 14.24 -2.58 6.53
C GLU A 44 15.52 -3.42 6.66
N GLU A 45 15.47 -4.68 6.23
CA GLU A 45 16.66 -5.54 6.11
C GLU A 45 17.64 -4.99 5.07
N LEU A 46 17.15 -4.54 3.91
CA LEU A 46 18.00 -3.87 2.91
C LEU A 46 18.64 -2.60 3.50
N ALA A 47 17.89 -1.77 4.21
CA ALA A 47 18.41 -0.56 4.85
C ALA A 47 19.52 -0.90 5.86
N SER A 48 19.37 -2.00 6.60
CA SER A 48 20.38 -2.51 7.52
C SER A 48 21.63 -2.98 6.76
N SER A 49 21.45 -3.71 5.65
CA SER A 49 22.55 -4.15 4.79
C SER A 49 23.32 -3.00 4.13
N LEU A 50 22.61 -1.93 3.74
CA LEU A 50 23.22 -0.72 3.17
C LEU A 50 24.09 0.02 4.19
N ARG A 51 23.69 0.07 5.47
CA ARG A 51 24.48 0.68 6.55
C ARG A 51 25.81 -0.03 6.79
N LEU A 52 25.89 -1.33 6.49
CA LEU A 52 27.12 -2.12 6.62
C LEU A 52 28.10 -1.89 5.46
N GLY A 53 27.70 -1.19 4.39
CA GLY A 53 28.62 -0.72 3.36
C GLY A 53 29.21 -1.81 2.46
N SER A 54 28.41 -2.80 2.05
CA SER A 54 28.91 -3.93 1.23
C SER A 54 29.40 -3.55 -0.19
N GLY A 55 29.00 -2.38 -0.71
CA GLY A 55 29.28 -1.92 -2.08
C GLY A 55 28.56 -2.70 -3.19
N ARG A 56 27.79 -3.74 -2.85
CA ARG A 56 27.11 -4.65 -3.79
C ARG A 56 25.67 -4.23 -4.05
N HIS A 57 25.47 -2.97 -4.42
CA HIS A 57 24.13 -2.37 -4.55
C HIS A 57 23.22 -3.10 -5.54
N HIS A 58 23.79 -3.63 -6.64
CA HIS A 58 23.02 -4.37 -7.63
C HIS A 58 22.48 -5.69 -7.06
N GLU A 59 23.35 -6.50 -6.45
CA GLU A 59 22.98 -7.77 -5.80
C GLU A 59 21.97 -7.54 -4.66
N GLN A 60 22.19 -6.50 -3.85
CA GLN A 60 21.27 -6.13 -2.77
C GLN A 60 19.88 -5.74 -3.31
N SER A 61 19.82 -5.02 -4.42
CA SER A 61 18.56 -4.67 -5.07
C SER A 61 17.86 -5.90 -5.65
N THR A 62 18.59 -6.81 -6.27
CA THR A 62 17.99 -8.05 -6.79
C THR A 62 17.46 -8.92 -5.66
N ASN A 63 18.21 -9.04 -4.56
CA ASN A 63 17.82 -9.81 -3.39
C ASN A 63 16.58 -9.23 -2.73
N LEU A 64 16.48 -7.89 -2.59
CA LEU A 64 15.27 -7.25 -2.08
C LEU A 64 14.03 -7.69 -2.88
N LEU A 65 14.09 -7.63 -4.21
CA LEU A 65 12.95 -7.96 -5.04
C LEU A 65 12.57 -9.45 -4.93
N GLU A 66 13.57 -10.32 -4.81
CA GLU A 66 13.40 -11.76 -4.59
C GLU A 66 12.76 -12.05 -3.22
N THR A 67 13.27 -11.47 -2.14
CA THR A 67 12.68 -11.60 -0.80
C THR A 67 11.23 -11.14 -0.76
N ILE A 68 10.90 -10.01 -1.41
CA ILE A 68 9.51 -9.54 -1.52
C ILE A 68 8.63 -10.55 -2.26
N PHE A 69 9.17 -11.20 -3.30
CA PHE A 69 8.47 -12.23 -4.06
C PHE A 69 8.24 -13.48 -3.22
N GLU A 70 9.22 -13.93 -2.44
CA GLU A 70 9.11 -15.09 -1.57
C GLU A 70 8.11 -14.87 -0.42
N LEU A 71 8.04 -13.65 0.11
CA LEU A 71 7.09 -13.24 1.15
C LEU A 71 5.64 -13.08 0.64
N ARG A 72 5.34 -13.47 -0.61
CA ARG A 72 3.98 -13.46 -1.15
C ARG A 72 3.05 -14.37 -0.35
N VAL A 73 1.76 -14.06 -0.36
CA VAL A 73 0.75 -14.97 0.16
C VAL A 73 0.80 -16.26 -0.65
N SER A 74 0.84 -17.43 0.00
CA SER A 74 0.48 -18.70 -0.64
C SER A 74 -0.91 -18.57 -1.29
N ASP A 75 -1.22 -19.42 -2.29
CA ASP A 75 -2.51 -19.44 -3.01
C ASP A 75 -3.70 -19.83 -2.08
N GLN A 76 -3.97 -19.03 -1.06
CA GLN A 76 -5.14 -19.12 -0.21
C GLN A 76 -6.32 -18.60 -1.02
N LEU A 77 -6.87 -19.49 -1.84
CA LEU A 77 -8.14 -19.34 -2.53
C LEU A 77 -9.19 -18.87 -1.51
N GLY A 78 -9.64 -17.61 -1.62
CA GLY A 78 -10.77 -17.11 -0.81
C GLY A 78 -10.59 -15.74 -0.13
N ARG A 79 -9.39 -15.13 -0.12
CA ARG A 79 -9.24 -13.78 0.48
C ARG A 79 -9.74 -12.63 -0.39
N GLN A 80 -9.69 -12.78 -1.71
CA GLN A 80 -10.34 -11.87 -2.64
C GLN A 80 -11.79 -12.31 -2.83
N GLU A 81 -12.63 -11.92 -1.89
CA GLU A 81 -14.08 -11.98 -2.10
C GLU A 81 -14.42 -11.04 -3.25
N LYS A 82 -15.15 -11.55 -4.27
CA LYS A 82 -15.59 -10.69 -5.37
C LYS A 82 -16.29 -9.48 -4.77
N ARG A 83 -16.00 -8.27 -5.27
CA ARG A 83 -16.79 -7.07 -4.95
C ARG A 83 -18.23 -7.33 -5.37
N ASN A 84 -19.02 -7.86 -4.46
CA ASN A 84 -20.42 -8.08 -4.69
C ASN A 84 -21.09 -6.71 -4.68
N LEU A 85 -21.68 -6.36 -5.83
CA LEU A 85 -22.56 -5.20 -5.88
C LEU A 85 -23.64 -5.39 -4.82
N LYS A 86 -23.90 -4.34 -4.06
CA LYS A 86 -24.89 -4.39 -2.98
C LYS A 86 -26.21 -4.89 -3.56
N ARG A 87 -26.73 -6.02 -3.03
CA ARG A 87 -27.93 -6.71 -3.55
C ARG A 87 -29.12 -5.78 -3.77
N ARG A 88 -29.23 -4.70 -2.98
CA ARG A 88 -30.13 -3.58 -3.24
C ARG A 88 -29.30 -2.37 -3.69
N GLN A 89 -29.58 -1.87 -4.89
CA GLN A 89 -29.15 -0.52 -5.27
C GLN A 89 -29.61 0.44 -4.18
N LYS A 90 -28.67 1.20 -3.61
CA LYS A 90 -29.05 2.26 -2.71
C LYS A 90 -29.71 3.35 -3.56
N ASN A 91 -30.98 3.63 -3.28
CA ASN A 91 -31.76 4.66 -3.96
C ASN A 91 -31.41 6.08 -3.45
N TYR A 92 -30.13 6.35 -3.18
CA TYR A 92 -29.72 7.72 -2.92
C TYR A 92 -29.47 8.39 -4.27
N LYS A 93 -30.05 9.57 -4.46
CA LYS A 93 -29.69 10.43 -5.59
C LYS A 93 -28.19 10.74 -5.49
N LEU A 94 -27.48 10.62 -6.61
CA LEU A 94 -26.08 11.00 -6.71
C LEU A 94 -25.93 12.47 -6.26
N MET A 95 -24.93 12.77 -5.43
CA MET A 95 -24.60 14.13 -5.02
C MET A 95 -23.96 14.88 -6.20
N HIS A 96 -24.80 15.37 -7.12
CA HIS A 96 -24.38 16.28 -8.19
C HIS A 96 -24.37 17.74 -7.77
N SER A 97 -25.01 18.05 -6.62
CA SER A 97 -25.02 19.38 -6.05
C SER A 97 -23.97 19.51 -4.93
N PRO A 98 -23.23 20.62 -4.86
CA PRO A 98 -22.39 20.94 -3.71
C PRO A 98 -23.19 20.84 -2.41
N ARG A 99 -22.57 20.31 -1.34
CA ARG A 99 -23.22 20.26 -0.02
C ARG A 99 -23.56 21.68 0.43
N ASN A 100 -24.79 21.91 0.89
CA ASN A 100 -25.18 23.19 1.46
C ASN A 100 -24.28 23.49 2.68
N PRO A 101 -23.50 24.58 2.66
CA PRO A 101 -22.56 24.92 3.74
C PRO A 101 -23.25 25.16 5.09
N ASN A 102 -24.55 25.50 5.09
CA ASN A 102 -25.33 25.75 6.31
C ASN A 102 -25.97 24.50 6.93
N ARG A 103 -25.80 23.30 6.36
CA ARG A 103 -26.46 22.08 6.88
C ARG A 103 -25.93 21.64 8.26
N ASN A 104 -24.75 22.12 8.68
CA ASN A 104 -24.17 21.85 10.00
C ASN A 104 -24.67 22.77 11.13
N ARG A 105 -25.50 23.79 10.87
CA ARG A 105 -25.97 24.70 11.94
C ARG A 105 -26.89 24.04 12.98
N PHE A 106 -27.48 22.88 12.67
CA PHE A 106 -28.38 22.16 13.57
C PHE A 106 -27.78 20.87 14.16
N ALA A 107 -26.49 20.60 13.93
CA ALA A 107 -25.82 19.39 14.43
C ALA A 107 -25.15 19.57 15.81
N THR A 108 -25.21 20.77 16.41
CA THR A 108 -24.61 21.08 17.72
C THR A 108 -25.66 21.55 18.74
N ALA A 109 -26.78 20.84 18.81
CA ALA A 109 -27.74 20.99 19.91
C ALA A 109 -28.24 19.59 20.34
N ALA A 110 -27.38 18.87 21.05
CA ALA A 110 -27.71 17.78 21.96
C ALA A 110 -26.53 17.59 22.92
#